data_AF-A0A914Z064-F1
#
_entry.id   AF-A0A914Z064-F1
#
_cell.length_a   1.000
_cell.length_b   1.000
_cell.length_c   1.000
_cell.angle_alpha   90.00
_cell.angle_beta   90.00
_cell.angle_gamma   90.00
#
_symmetry.space_group_name_H-M   'P 1'
#
loop_
_entity.id
_entity.type
_entity.pdbx_description
1 polymer ?
#
loop_
_entity_poly.entity_id
_entity_poly.type
_entity_poly.pdbx_seq_one_letter_code
_entity_poly.pdbx_strand_id
1 'polypeptide(L)'
;MPTTEAAGVRLTVHSKDEQPFPDTHGYSAPTGFVSSFGIRLKRMNRLPAPHGDCAKNAKTEEYIFQDKEYSTEDFTHSGKL
;
A
#
# COMPACT_ATOMS: atom_id res chain seq x y z
N MET A 1 15.46 21.51 -8.23
CA MET A 1 15.76 20.14 -7.72
C MET A 1 14.84 19.90 -6.53
N PRO A 2 14.13 18.77 -6.47
CA PRO A 2 13.38 18.42 -5.26
C PRO A 2 14.41 18.13 -4.15
N THR A 3 14.56 19.05 -3.21
CA THR A 3 15.38 18.83 -2.02
C THR A 3 14.51 18.13 -1.00
N THR A 4 14.81 16.87 -0.73
CA THR A 4 14.22 16.15 0.39
C THR A 4 14.77 16.72 1.70
N GLU A 5 13.90 16.98 2.68
CA GLU A 5 14.25 17.48 4.01
C GLU A 5 15.07 16.46 4.82
N ALA A 6 14.98 15.17 4.48
CA ALA A 6 15.61 14.08 5.21
C ALA A 6 16.51 13.20 4.32
N ALA A 7 17.63 12.75 4.89
CA ALA A 7 18.52 11.74 4.30
C ALA A 7 18.26 10.37 4.95
N GLY A 8 18.06 9.35 4.14
CA GLY A 8 17.68 8.03 4.63
C GLY A 8 17.08 7.16 3.51
N VAL A 9 16.52 6.03 3.90
CA VAL A 9 15.72 5.17 3.01
C VAL A 9 14.31 5.05 3.55
N ARG A 10 13.34 4.86 2.64
CA ARG A 10 11.95 4.56 2.98
C ARG A 10 11.62 3.15 2.51
N LEU A 11 11.12 2.33 3.44
CA LEU A 11 10.90 0.89 3.24
C LEU A 11 9.44 0.56 3.50
N THR A 12 8.83 -0.26 2.65
CA THR A 12 7.45 -0.74 2.83
C THR A 12 7.43 -2.24 2.76
N VAL A 13 6.75 -2.87 3.71
CA VAL A 13 6.52 -4.32 3.72
C VAL A 13 5.09 -4.55 3.25
N HIS A 14 4.92 -5.25 2.13
CA HIS A 14 3.62 -5.52 1.51
C HIS A 14 3.56 -6.95 0.98
N SER A 15 2.37 -7.41 0.63
CA SER A 15 2.18 -8.73 -0.01
C SER A 15 2.74 -8.70 -1.43
N LYS A 16 3.24 -9.84 -1.94
CA LYS A 16 3.86 -9.92 -3.28
C LYS A 16 2.94 -9.42 -4.40
N ASP A 17 1.65 -9.69 -4.26
CA ASP A 17 0.64 -9.37 -5.26
C ASP A 17 0.01 -7.98 -5.03
N GLU A 18 0.38 -7.25 -3.97
CA GLU A 18 -0.15 -5.93 -3.64
C GLU A 18 0.74 -4.81 -4.19
N GLN A 19 0.14 -3.70 -4.62
CA GLN A 19 0.89 -2.52 -5.05
C GLN A 19 1.53 -1.82 -3.83
N PRO A 20 2.86 -1.63 -3.81
CA PRO A 20 3.49 -0.84 -2.74
C PRO A 20 3.20 0.65 -2.90
N PHE A 21 2.84 1.29 -1.78
CA PHE A 21 2.78 2.76 -1.64
C PHE A 21 3.71 3.23 -0.53
N PRO A 22 5.01 3.45 -0.83
CA PRO A 22 5.95 3.90 0.18
C PRO A 22 5.60 5.24 0.79
N ASP A 23 4.91 6.10 0.07
CA ASP A 23 4.50 7.41 0.59
C ASP A 23 3.39 7.34 1.64
N THR A 24 2.54 6.29 1.58
CA THR A 24 1.47 6.05 2.55
C THR A 24 1.89 5.09 3.67
N HIS A 25 2.58 4.00 3.32
CA HIS A 25 2.85 2.87 4.22
C HIS A 25 4.34 2.65 4.53
N GLY A 26 5.21 3.53 4.03
CA GLY A 26 6.65 3.37 4.22
C GLY A 26 7.14 3.84 5.58
N TYR A 27 8.10 3.10 6.12
CA TYR A 27 8.88 3.40 7.31
C TYR A 27 10.23 3.99 6.94
N SER A 28 10.65 5.04 7.63
CA SER A 28 11.94 5.69 7.41
C SER A 28 13.04 5.03 8.25
N ALA A 29 14.18 4.74 7.62
CA ALA A 29 15.41 4.36 8.31
C ALA A 29 16.47 5.46 8.09
N PRO A 30 16.96 6.12 9.16
CA PRO A 30 17.99 7.15 9.05
C PRO A 30 19.34 6.54 8.65
N THR A 31 20.20 7.37 8.07
CA THR A 31 21.60 7.02 7.86
C THR A 31 22.42 7.15 9.15
N GLY A 32 23.51 6.41 9.25
CA GLY A 32 24.46 6.51 10.38
C GLY A 32 24.08 5.77 11.65
N PHE A 33 22.88 5.15 11.71
CA PHE A 33 22.42 4.37 12.85
C PHE A 33 21.78 3.06 12.40
N VAL A 34 21.83 2.04 13.27
CA VAL A 34 21.13 0.76 13.04
C VAL A 34 19.64 0.96 13.33
N SER A 35 18.80 0.61 12.35
CA SER A 35 17.35 0.58 12.49
C SER A 35 16.86 -0.87 12.63
N SER A 36 16.02 -1.14 13.63
CA SER A 36 15.43 -2.47 13.85
C SER A 36 13.91 -2.39 13.73
N PHE A 37 13.32 -3.21 12.85
CA PHE A 37 11.88 -3.23 12.57
C PHE A 37 11.29 -4.60 12.91
N GLY A 38 10.42 -4.66 13.92
CA GLY A 38 9.63 -5.84 14.24
C GLY A 38 8.34 -5.88 13.43
N ILE A 39 8.05 -7.00 12.78
CA ILE A 39 6.86 -7.16 11.92
C ILE A 39 5.90 -8.16 12.56
N ARG A 40 4.60 -7.84 12.56
CA ARG A 40 3.52 -8.75 12.97
C ARG A 40 2.47 -8.84 11.88
N LEU A 41 2.22 -10.06 11.39
CA LEU A 41 1.16 -10.30 10.41
C LEU A 41 -0.22 -10.12 11.04
N LYS A 42 -1.06 -9.30 10.40
CA LYS A 42 -2.48 -9.12 10.74
C LYS A 42 -3.29 -9.24 9.45
N ARG A 43 -4.28 -10.14 9.44
CA ARG A 43 -5.19 -10.34 8.30
C ARG A 43 -6.62 -10.02 8.73
N MET A 44 -7.36 -9.30 7.88
CA MET A 44 -8.78 -9.00 8.09
C MET A 44 -9.57 -9.51 6.89
N ASN A 45 -10.57 -10.34 7.14
CA ASN A 45 -11.50 -10.80 6.12
C ASN A 45 -12.89 -10.24 6.46
N ARG A 46 -13.50 -9.49 5.54
CA ARG A 46 -14.84 -8.92 5.71
C ARG A 46 -15.88 -9.74 4.95
N LEU A 47 -17.10 -9.79 5.49
CA LEU A 47 -18.24 -10.38 4.79
C LEU A 47 -18.77 -9.37 3.74
N PRO A 48 -19.13 -9.85 2.53
CA PRO A 48 -19.77 -9.03 1.51
C PRO A 48 -21.27 -8.83 1.82
N ALA A 49 -22.01 -8.23 0.88
CA ALA A 49 -23.44 -8.02 1.01
C ALA A 49 -24.16 -9.35 1.30
N PRO A 50 -25.14 -9.36 2.21
CA PRO A 50 -25.80 -8.22 2.87
C PRO A 50 -25.14 -7.71 4.15
N HIS A 51 -23.99 -8.27 4.58
CA HIS A 51 -23.37 -7.94 5.87
C HIS A 51 -22.36 -6.78 5.80
N GLY A 52 -22.01 -6.33 4.60
CA GLY A 52 -21.15 -5.19 4.34
C GLY A 52 -20.98 -4.94 2.85
N ASP A 53 -20.40 -3.81 2.47
CA ASP A 53 -20.22 -3.43 1.06
C ASP A 53 -18.79 -3.71 0.57
N CYS A 54 -18.21 -4.84 1.00
CA CYS A 54 -16.85 -5.20 0.63
C CYS A 54 -16.82 -5.78 -0.79
N ALA A 55 -16.25 -5.03 -1.73
CA ALA A 55 -16.06 -5.47 -3.10
C ALA A 55 -14.75 -6.28 -3.23
N LYS A 56 -14.86 -7.56 -3.64
CA LYS A 56 -13.69 -8.46 -3.80
C LYS A 56 -12.99 -8.34 -5.16
N ASN A 57 -13.69 -7.87 -6.19
CA ASN A 57 -13.20 -7.77 -7.58
C ASN A 57 -13.59 -6.43 -8.20
N ALA A 58 -13.23 -5.33 -7.56
CA ALA A 58 -13.59 -3.98 -8.01
C ALA A 58 -12.68 -3.41 -9.12
N LYS A 59 -11.86 -4.26 -9.76
CA LYS A 59 -11.02 -3.84 -10.88
C LYS A 59 -11.90 -3.52 -12.10
N THR A 60 -11.77 -2.31 -12.60
CA THR A 60 -12.36 -1.89 -13.88
C THR A 60 -11.30 -1.91 -14.98
N GLU A 61 -11.68 -1.76 -16.25
CA GLU A 61 -10.72 -1.68 -17.35
C GLU A 61 -9.73 -0.50 -17.20
N GLU A 62 -10.14 0.55 -16.49
CA GLU A 62 -9.32 1.74 -16.24
C GLU A 62 -8.38 1.60 -15.03
N TYR A 63 -8.47 0.49 -14.29
CA TYR A 63 -7.58 0.23 -13.15
C TYR A 63 -6.15 0.04 -13.64
N ILE A 64 -5.23 0.90 -13.19
CA ILE A 64 -3.87 0.96 -13.75
C ILE A 64 -2.94 -0.14 -13.21
N PHE A 65 -3.25 -0.73 -12.06
CA PHE A 65 -2.43 -1.77 -11.41
C PHE A 65 -2.90 -3.19 -11.77
N GLN A 66 -3.13 -3.45 -13.06
CA GLN A 66 -3.82 -4.67 -13.55
C GLN A 66 -3.27 -5.99 -12.98
N ASP A 67 -1.95 -6.10 -12.80
CA ASP A 67 -1.25 -7.27 -12.27
C ASP A 67 -1.25 -7.39 -10.74
N LYS A 68 -1.85 -6.43 -10.01
CA LYS A 68 -1.88 -6.37 -8.54
C LYS A 68 -3.26 -6.68 -7.97
N GLU A 69 -3.34 -7.21 -6.76
CA GLU A 69 -4.59 -7.41 -6.03
C GLU A 69 -5.22 -6.05 -5.71
N TYR A 70 -6.55 -5.95 -5.80
CA TYR A 70 -7.25 -4.68 -5.60
C TYR A 70 -7.13 -4.21 -4.13
N SER A 71 -6.65 -2.98 -3.95
CA SER A 71 -6.65 -2.27 -2.67
C SER A 71 -7.38 -0.93 -2.75
N THR A 72 -7.72 -0.37 -1.58
CA THR A 72 -8.32 0.97 -1.48
C THR A 72 -7.36 2.07 -1.93
N GLU A 73 -6.06 1.92 -1.64
CA GLU A 73 -5.02 2.88 -2.06
C GLU A 73 -4.84 2.84 -3.58
N ASP A 74 -5.00 1.67 -4.19
CA ASP A 74 -4.91 1.54 -5.64
C ASP A 74 -6.03 2.33 -6.31
N PHE A 75 -7.25 2.24 -5.77
CA PHE A 75 -8.39 2.97 -6.31
C PHE A 75 -8.18 4.49 -6.23
N THR A 76 -7.66 5.00 -5.11
CA THR A 76 -7.37 6.43 -4.95
C THR A 76 -6.28 6.91 -5.92
N HIS A 77 -5.29 6.08 -6.22
CA HIS A 77 -4.20 6.42 -7.15
C HIS A 77 -4.49 6.08 -8.62
N SER A 78 -5.52 5.27 -8.91
CA SER A 78 -5.93 4.90 -10.28
C SER A 78 -6.64 6.03 -11.04
N GLY A 79 -6.80 7.21 -10.44
CA GLY A 79 -7.15 8.43 -11.17
C GLY A 79 -8.63 8.67 -11.46
N LYS A 80 -9.55 7.99 -10.77
CA LYS A 80 -10.99 8.30 -10.82
C LYS A 80 -11.45 9.08 -9.58
N LEU A 81 -11.57 10.40 -9.75
CA LEU A 81 -12.51 11.25 -9.01
C LEU A 81 -13.88 11.16 -9.68
#